data_AF-A0A1H9BFF7-F1
#
_entry.id   AF-A0A1H9BFF7-F1
#
_cell.length_a   1.000
_cell.length_b   1.000
_cell.length_c   1.000
_cell.angle_alpha   90.00
_cell.angle_beta   90.00
_cell.angle_gamma   90.00
#
_symmetry.space_group_name_H-M   'P 1'
#
loop_
_entity.id
_entity.type
_entity.pdbx_description
1 polymer ?
#
loop_
_entity_poly.entity_id
_entity_poly.type
_entity_poly.pdbx_seq_one_letter_code
_entity_poly.pdbx_strand_id
1 'polypeptide(L)'
;MAAHEEPRPPGGETASLVLAAEGPVTRADIPLLCERLHRVLNRTRADPVVVDTGEFCEADMVTVEALARMQLTARRLGRRIRLGNADGGLLRFLAWTGLDAELLTAGAGTGAVPDRGRSAGSEARRQPEQREQPRGVQEGVERGDPAAGHLDDLQRPG
;
A
#
# COMPACT_ATOMS: atom_id res chain seq x y z
N MET A 1 -26.06 -31.91 31.79
CA MET A 1 -24.72 -31.29 31.68
C MET A 1 -24.04 -31.87 30.46
N ALA A 2 -24.29 -31.29 29.28
CA ALA A 2 -23.57 -31.63 28.05
C ALA A 2 -22.59 -30.49 27.80
N ALA A 3 -21.30 -30.80 27.80
CA ALA A 3 -20.28 -29.88 27.33
C ALA A 3 -20.53 -29.65 25.84
N HIS A 4 -20.99 -28.45 25.49
CA HIS A 4 -20.83 -27.95 24.13
C HIS A 4 -19.35 -27.64 23.95
N GLU A 5 -18.58 -28.64 23.52
CA GLU A 5 -17.28 -28.41 22.91
C GLU A 5 -17.56 -27.77 21.54
N GLU A 6 -17.37 -26.46 21.49
CA GLU A 6 -17.47 -25.67 20.28
C GLU A 6 -16.43 -26.19 19.27
N PRO A 7 -16.82 -26.52 18.03
CA PRO A 7 -15.93 -27.12 17.06
C PRO A 7 -14.81 -26.14 16.70
N ARG A 8 -13.59 -26.45 17.13
CA ARG A 8 -12.35 -25.74 16.73
C ARG A 8 -12.26 -25.76 15.19
N PRO A 9 -12.27 -24.61 14.50
CA PRO A 9 -12.18 -24.57 13.05
C PRO A 9 -10.84 -25.16 12.59
N PRO A 10 -10.77 -25.72 11.37
CA PRO A 10 -9.56 -26.36 10.86
C PRO A 10 -8.43 -25.35 10.83
N GLY A 11 -7.45 -25.56 11.71
CA GLY A 11 -6.27 -24.70 11.83
C GLY A 11 -5.44 -24.76 10.55
N GLY A 12 -5.70 -23.82 9.64
CA GLY A 12 -4.66 -23.34 8.75
C GLY A 12 -3.50 -22.86 9.61
N GLU A 13 -2.27 -23.16 9.21
CA GLU A 13 -1.07 -22.75 9.91
C GLU A 13 -1.11 -21.22 10.13
N THR A 14 -1.41 -20.77 11.35
CA THR A 14 -1.43 -19.34 11.68
C THR A 14 0.01 -18.91 11.94
N ALA A 15 0.62 -18.21 10.99
CA ALA A 15 1.90 -17.54 11.25
C ALA A 15 1.62 -16.22 11.97
N SER A 16 2.25 -16.03 13.13
CA SER A 16 2.25 -14.77 13.86
C SER A 16 3.64 -14.14 13.87
N LEU A 17 3.68 -12.82 13.81
CA LEU A 17 4.86 -11.98 13.98
C LEU A 17 4.56 -11.00 15.11
N VAL A 18 5.31 -11.06 16.19
CA VAL A 18 5.13 -10.12 17.31
C VAL A 18 5.99 -8.88 17.07
N LEU A 19 5.37 -7.70 17.12
CA LEU A 19 6.05 -6.42 17.36
C LEU A 19 6.41 -6.35 18.85
N ALA A 20 7.30 -7.23 19.29
CA ALA A 20 7.90 -7.11 20.60
C ALA A 20 9.02 -6.07 20.48
N ALA A 21 8.71 -4.83 20.81
CA ALA A 21 9.72 -3.80 21.02
C ALA A 21 9.97 -3.68 22.53
N GLU A 22 11.23 -3.68 22.96
CA GLU A 22 11.63 -3.43 24.37
C GLU A 22 11.39 -1.96 24.79
N GLY A 23 10.66 -1.20 23.97
CA GLY A 23 10.32 0.22 24.09
C GLY A 23 9.47 0.67 22.89
N PRO A 24 9.17 1.97 22.73
CA PRO A 24 8.40 2.47 21.59
C PRO A 24 9.06 2.14 20.24
N VAL A 25 8.26 1.85 19.22
CA VAL A 25 8.76 1.63 17.86
C VAL A 25 9.38 2.93 17.36
N THR A 26 10.65 2.90 16.98
CA THR A 26 11.32 4.06 16.39
C THR A 26 11.32 3.96 14.87
N ARG A 27 11.55 5.09 14.19
CA ARG A 27 11.67 5.09 12.72
C ARG A 27 12.82 4.23 12.20
N ALA A 28 13.86 4.04 13.01
CA ALA A 28 15.01 3.20 12.67
C ALA A 28 14.65 1.71 12.68
N ASP A 29 13.61 1.30 13.41
CA ASP A 29 13.18 -0.10 13.51
C ASP A 29 12.34 -0.54 12.30
N ILE A 30 11.70 0.41 11.62
CA ILE A 30 10.74 0.14 10.55
C ILE A 30 11.32 -0.73 9.41
N PRO A 31 12.53 -0.45 8.88
CA PRO A 31 13.12 -1.30 7.84
C PRO A 31 13.32 -2.75 8.32
N LEU A 32 13.83 -2.93 9.54
CA LEU A 32 14.07 -4.25 10.13
C LEU A 32 12.76 -5.01 10.34
N LEU A 33 11.69 -4.34 10.77
CA LEU A 33 10.36 -4.95 10.91
C LEU A 33 9.80 -5.41 9.56
N CYS A 34 9.95 -4.60 8.51
CA CYS A 34 9.53 -4.96 7.15
C CYS A 34 10.31 -6.17 6.61
N GLU A 35 11.62 -6.24 6.84
CA GLU A 35 12.46 -7.38 6.47
C GLU A 35 12.09 -8.65 7.22
N ARG A 36 11.83 -8.55 8.54
CA ARG A 36 11.35 -9.66 9.36
C ARG A 36 10.04 -10.21 8.82
N LEU A 37 9.08 -9.33 8.50
CA LEU A 37 7.81 -9.72 7.89
C LEU A 37 8.02 -10.38 6.51
N HIS A 38 8.86 -9.81 5.66
CA HIS A 38 9.18 -10.39 4.35
C HIS A 38 9.73 -11.82 4.48
N ARG A 39 10.64 -12.06 5.44
CA ARG A 39 11.19 -13.38 5.73
C ARG A 39 10.11 -14.36 6.22
N VAL A 40 9.18 -13.92 7.06
CA VAL A 40 8.04 -14.74 7.52
C VAL A 40 7.14 -15.10 6.34
N LEU A 41 6.73 -14.12 5.54
CA LEU A 41 5.85 -14.30 4.39
C LEU A 41 6.41 -15.26 3.33
N ASN A 42 7.73 -15.26 3.13
CA ASN A 42 8.39 -16.18 2.19
C ASN A 42 8.47 -17.64 2.71
N ARG A 43 8.35 -17.84 4.03
CA ARG A 43 8.44 -19.17 4.65
C ARG A 43 7.09 -19.79 4.92
N THR A 44 6.04 -18.98 5.06
CA THR A 44 4.69 -19.44 5.41
C THR A 44 3.69 -19.31 4.27
N ARG A 45 2.73 -20.25 4.22
CA ARG A 45 1.53 -20.16 3.37
C ARG A 45 0.34 -19.51 4.08
N ALA A 46 0.49 -19.10 5.34
CA ALA A 46 -0.55 -18.45 6.13
C ALA A 46 -1.05 -17.15 5.48
N ASP A 47 -2.31 -17.09 5.08
CA ASP A 47 -2.94 -15.84 4.64
C ASP A 47 -4.26 -15.62 5.38
N PRO A 48 -4.35 -14.64 6.29
CA PRO A 48 -3.33 -13.62 6.59
C PRO A 48 -2.27 -14.04 7.60
N VAL A 49 -1.14 -13.34 7.61
CA VAL A 49 -0.17 -13.38 8.73
C VAL A 49 -0.64 -12.43 9.83
N VAL A 50 -0.67 -12.92 11.07
CA VAL A 50 -1.03 -12.08 12.23
C VAL A 50 0.19 -11.30 12.68
N VAL A 51 0.02 -10.00 12.84
CA VAL A 51 1.01 -9.05 13.35
C VAL A 51 0.53 -8.63 14.74
N ASP A 52 1.14 -9.20 15.77
CA ASP A 52 0.75 -8.98 17.16
C ASP A 52 1.45 -7.73 17.70
N THR A 53 0.70 -6.74 18.20
CA THR A 53 1.26 -5.48 18.73
C THR A 53 1.64 -5.56 20.21
N GLY A 54 1.26 -6.64 20.91
CA GLY A 54 1.45 -6.77 22.35
C GLY A 54 0.67 -5.74 23.18
N GLU A 55 0.71 -5.89 24.50
CA GLU A 55 0.03 -4.98 25.45
C GLU A 55 0.70 -3.59 25.56
N PHE A 56 1.91 -3.41 25.02
CA PHE A 56 2.76 -2.25 25.30
C PHE A 56 3.20 -1.45 24.05
N CYS A 57 2.62 -1.70 22.87
CA CYS A 57 2.85 -0.79 21.75
C CYS A 57 2.14 0.53 21.99
N GLU A 58 2.89 1.62 22.14
CA GLU A 58 2.30 2.96 22.18
C GLU A 58 1.60 3.27 20.85
N ALA A 59 0.38 3.80 20.97
CA ALA A 59 -0.46 4.21 19.85
C ALA A 59 0.01 5.54 19.23
N ASP A 60 1.23 5.57 18.70
CA ASP A 60 1.83 6.74 18.07
C ASP A 60 1.86 6.64 16.52
N MET A 61 2.26 7.75 15.87
CA MET A 61 2.38 7.79 14.41
C MET A 61 3.51 6.92 13.87
N VAL A 62 4.51 6.59 14.68
CA VAL A 62 5.65 5.78 14.23
C VAL A 62 5.25 4.31 14.16
N THR A 63 4.50 3.82 15.15
CA THR A 63 3.84 2.51 15.14
C THR A 63 2.88 2.42 13.95
N VAL A 64 2.05 3.43 13.69
CA VAL A 64 1.17 3.44 12.51
C VAL A 64 1.97 3.44 11.20
N GLU A 65 3.03 4.23 11.09
CA GLU A 65 3.94 4.24 9.93
C GLU A 65 4.54 2.84 9.70
N ALA A 66 4.98 2.17 10.76
CA ALA A 66 5.52 0.81 10.70
C ALA A 66 4.48 -0.18 10.16
N LEU A 67 3.26 -0.16 10.72
CA LEU A 67 2.16 -1.04 10.32
C LEU A 67 1.75 -0.80 8.86
N ALA A 68 1.66 0.45 8.42
CA ALA A 68 1.36 0.80 7.03
C ALA A 68 2.44 0.29 6.06
N ARG A 69 3.72 0.42 6.40
CA ARG A 69 4.82 -0.12 5.57
C ARG A 69 4.85 -1.65 5.56
N MET A 70 4.52 -2.29 6.67
CA MET A 70 4.38 -3.75 6.76
C MET A 70 3.22 -4.24 5.88
N GLN A 71 2.07 -3.57 5.93
CA GLN A 71 0.93 -3.87 5.06
C GLN A 71 1.30 -3.71 3.57
N LEU A 72 2.00 -2.63 3.22
CA LEU A 72 2.49 -2.42 1.85
C LEU A 72 3.47 -3.52 1.43
N THR A 73 4.37 -3.95 2.32
CA THR A 73 5.32 -5.04 2.08
C THR A 73 4.58 -6.35 1.79
N ALA A 74 3.56 -6.69 2.58
CA ALA A 74 2.74 -7.86 2.34
C ALA A 74 1.95 -7.77 1.03
N ARG A 75 1.35 -6.62 0.74
CA ARG A 75 0.59 -6.38 -0.50
C ARG A 75 1.44 -6.51 -1.75
N ARG A 76 2.69 -6.04 -1.73
CA ARG A 76 3.64 -6.22 -2.84
C ARG A 76 3.95 -7.69 -3.13
N LEU A 77 3.78 -8.57 -2.14
CA LEU A 77 3.91 -10.02 -2.28
C LEU A 77 2.56 -10.72 -2.52
N GLY A 78 1.46 -9.97 -2.69
CA GLY A 78 0.12 -10.53 -2.85
C GLY A 78 -0.45 -11.19 -1.59
N ARG A 79 0.03 -10.80 -0.40
CA ARG A 79 -0.37 -11.38 0.90
C ARG A 79 -1.03 -10.32 1.78
N ARG A 80 -1.82 -10.77 2.76
CA ARG A 80 -2.46 -9.89 3.77
C ARG A 80 -1.81 -10.08 5.14
N ILE A 81 -1.86 -9.02 5.94
CA ILE A 81 -1.58 -9.06 7.36
C ILE A 81 -2.83 -8.67 8.15
N ARG A 82 -2.93 -9.13 9.39
CA ARG A 82 -3.95 -8.70 10.35
C ARG A 82 -3.30 -8.32 11.66
N LEU A 83 -3.85 -7.34 12.37
CA LEU A 83 -3.41 -7.03 13.72
C LEU A 83 -4.00 -8.00 14.74
N GLY A 84 -3.14 -8.50 15.62
CA GLY A 84 -3.51 -9.23 16.82
C GLY A 84 -3.20 -8.38 18.06
N ASN A 85 -4.03 -8.51 19.09
CA ASN A 85 -3.83 -7.87 20.40
C ASN A 85 -3.57 -6.35 20.36
N ALA A 86 -4.22 -5.65 19.42
CA ALA A 86 -4.16 -4.18 19.34
C ALA A 86 -4.99 -3.55 20.47
N ASP A 87 -4.38 -2.61 21.19
CA ASP A 87 -5.04 -1.88 22.26
C ASP A 87 -6.08 -0.88 21.71
N GLY A 88 -7.00 -0.44 22.58
CA GLY A 88 -8.05 0.49 22.18
C GLY A 88 -7.53 1.85 21.67
N GLY A 89 -6.34 2.27 22.12
CA GLY A 89 -5.67 3.49 21.67
C GLY A 89 -5.24 3.38 20.20
N LEU A 90 -4.51 2.31 19.86
CA LEU A 90 -4.04 2.06 18.50
C LEU A 90 -5.21 1.85 17.54
N LEU A 91 -6.25 1.11 17.95
CA LEU A 91 -7.45 0.92 17.15
C LEU A 91 -8.12 2.25 16.78
N ARG A 92 -8.24 3.18 17.73
CA ARG A 92 -8.79 4.52 17.47
C ARG A 92 -7.94 5.31 16.49
N PHE A 93 -6.63 5.21 16.63
CA PHE A 93 -5.71 5.92 15.78
C PHE A 93 -5.69 5.38 14.34
N LEU A 94 -5.76 4.05 14.19
CA LEU A 94 -5.93 3.41 12.89
C LEU A 94 -7.24 3.83 12.22
N ALA A 95 -8.34 3.91 12.96
CA ALA A 95 -9.62 4.40 12.44
C ALA A 95 -9.52 5.85 11.95
N TRP A 96 -8.77 6.71 12.64
CA TRP A 96 -8.56 8.10 12.20
C TRP A 96 -7.72 8.19 10.91
N THR A 97 -6.78 7.27 10.73
CA THR A 97 -5.97 7.19 9.51
C THR A 97 -6.64 6.42 8.36
N GLY A 98 -7.76 5.75 8.61
CA GLY A 98 -8.45 4.88 7.65
C GLY A 98 -7.73 3.56 7.35
N LEU A 99 -6.81 3.14 8.22
CA LEU A 99 -6.05 1.87 8.09
C LEU A 99 -6.71 0.69 8.81
N ASP A 100 -7.77 0.94 9.57
CA ASP A 100 -8.51 -0.05 10.34
C ASP A 100 -9.18 -1.11 9.43
N ALA A 101 -9.80 -0.70 8.33
CA ALA A 101 -10.45 -1.62 7.39
C ALA A 101 -9.48 -2.65 6.81
N GLU A 102 -8.22 -2.24 6.66
CA GLU A 102 -7.18 -3.02 6.05
C GLU A 102 -6.45 -3.95 7.02
N LEU A 103 -6.20 -3.49 8.24
CA LEU A 103 -5.40 -4.18 9.24
C LEU A 103 -6.25 -5.02 10.20
N LEU A 104 -7.52 -4.67 10.41
CA LEU A 104 -8.39 -5.32 11.39
C LEU A 104 -9.36 -6.31 10.77
N THR A 105 -9.58 -6.26 9.46
CA THR A 105 -10.56 -7.14 8.83
C THR A 105 -10.07 -8.58 8.89
N ALA A 106 -10.66 -9.29 9.87
CA ALA A 106 -10.71 -10.72 9.91
C ALA A 106 -11.47 -11.19 8.69
N GLY A 107 -10.85 -11.22 7.51
CA GLY A 107 -11.38 -11.82 6.29
C GLY A 107 -12.29 -12.99 6.61
N ALA A 108 -13.58 -12.67 6.61
CA ALA A 108 -14.61 -13.60 6.26
C ALA A 108 -14.25 -13.98 4.84
N GLY A 109 -13.75 -15.19 4.67
CA GLY A 109 -13.93 -15.86 3.40
C GLY A 109 -15.43 -15.96 3.17
N THR A 110 -16.02 -15.00 2.48
CA THR A 110 -17.05 -15.39 1.53
C THR A 110 -16.30 -16.11 0.44
N GLY A 111 -16.42 -17.44 0.45
CA GLY A 111 -16.10 -18.27 -0.69
C GLY A 111 -16.96 -17.83 -1.87
N ALA A 112 -16.50 -16.81 -2.57
CA ALA A 112 -16.85 -16.52 -3.93
C ALA A 112 -15.50 -16.48 -4.64
N VAL A 113 -15.20 -17.53 -5.40
CA VAL A 113 -14.14 -17.47 -6.41
C VAL A 113 -14.49 -16.28 -7.29
N PRO A 114 -13.74 -15.16 -7.25
CA PRO A 114 -13.86 -14.20 -8.33
C PRO A 114 -13.26 -14.91 -9.53
N ASP A 115 -14.07 -15.00 -10.57
CA ASP A 115 -13.64 -15.39 -11.91
C ASP A 115 -12.21 -14.91 -12.19
N ARG A 116 -11.37 -15.81 -12.72
CA ARG A 116 -9.99 -15.52 -13.12
C ARG A 116 -10.05 -14.48 -14.24
N GLY A 117 -10.08 -13.20 -13.87
CA GLY A 117 -10.36 -12.16 -14.86
C GLY A 117 -10.49 -10.74 -14.34
N ARG A 118 -9.71 -10.31 -13.33
CA ARG A 118 -9.33 -8.89 -13.16
C ARG A 118 -8.32 -8.73 -12.03
N SER A 119 -7.06 -8.51 -12.40
CA SER A 119 -6.21 -7.64 -11.59
C SER A 119 -6.83 -6.24 -11.68
N ALA A 120 -7.73 -5.90 -10.76
CA ALA A 120 -8.05 -4.50 -10.51
C ALA A 120 -6.86 -3.92 -9.74
N GLY A 121 -5.80 -3.58 -10.47
CA GLY A 121 -4.91 -2.55 -10.00
C GLY A 121 -5.79 -1.35 -9.65
N SER A 122 -5.58 -0.78 -8.48
CA SER A 122 -6.13 0.53 -8.14
C SER A 122 -5.51 1.52 -9.12
N GLU A 123 -6.10 1.64 -10.31
CA GLU A 123 -5.86 2.77 -11.19
C GLU A 123 -6.36 3.97 -10.40
N ALA A 124 -5.42 4.70 -9.81
CA ALA A 124 -5.64 6.09 -9.47
C ALA A 124 -6.11 6.74 -10.77
N ARG A 125 -7.44 6.88 -10.93
CA ARG A 125 -8.03 7.71 -11.97
C ARG A 125 -7.52 9.11 -11.71
N ARG A 126 -6.35 9.45 -12.29
CA ARG A 126 -5.94 10.83 -12.48
C ARG A 126 -7.03 11.42 -13.35
N GLN A 127 -7.94 12.15 -12.71
CA GLN A 127 -8.82 13.07 -13.42
C GLN A 127 -7.87 14.02 -14.15
N PRO A 128 -7.94 14.13 -15.49
CA PRO A 128 -7.24 15.22 -16.15
C PRO A 128 -7.78 16.52 -15.57
N GLU A 129 -6.90 17.37 -15.06
CA GLU A 129 -7.23 18.74 -14.71
C GLU A 129 -7.88 19.39 -15.94
N GLN A 130 -9.07 19.97 -15.76
CA GLN A 130 -9.70 20.74 -16.83
C GLN A 130 -8.78 21.91 -17.12
N ARG A 131 -8.04 21.84 -18.22
CA ARG A 131 -7.33 23.00 -18.76
C ARG A 131 -8.38 24.06 -19.06
N GLU A 132 -8.29 25.22 -18.41
CA GLU A 132 -8.96 26.43 -18.88
C GLU A 132 -8.61 26.64 -20.35
N GLN A 133 -9.62 26.99 -21.16
CA GLN A 133 -9.42 27.22 -22.58
C GLN A 133 -8.34 28.30 -22.77
N PRO A 134 -7.31 28.08 -23.60
CA PRO A 134 -6.36 29.14 -23.92
C PRO A 134 -7.14 30.25 -24.61
N ARG A 135 -7.29 31.40 -23.93
CA ARG A 135 -7.76 32.63 -24.59
C ARG A 135 -6.83 32.86 -25.77
N GLY A 136 -7.41 32.93 -26.98
CA GLY A 136 -6.67 32.97 -28.24
C GLY A 136 -5.51 33.95 -28.17
N VAL A 137 -4.29 33.43 -28.31
CA VAL A 137 -3.09 34.25 -28.44
C VAL A 137 -3.20 34.96 -29.79
N GLN A 138 -3.42 36.27 -29.76
CA GLN A 138 -3.32 37.11 -30.95
C GLN A 138 -1.84 37.33 -31.21
N GLU A 139 -1.32 36.63 -32.22
CA GLU A 139 0.03 36.85 -32.73
C GLU A 139 0.07 38.24 -33.38
N GLY A 140 0.65 39.21 -32.67
CA GLY A 140 1.05 40.46 -33.27
C GLY A 140 2.24 40.21 -34.17
N VAL A 141 2.04 40.18 -35.48
CA VAL A 141 3.13 40.13 -36.45
C VAL A 141 3.93 41.43 -36.32
N GLU A 142 5.12 41.34 -35.74
CA GLU A 142 6.08 42.44 -35.73
C GLU A 142 6.61 42.62 -37.17
N ARG A 143 6.12 43.68 -37.83
CA ARG A 143 6.47 44.02 -39.20
C ARG A 143 7.91 44.55 -39.25
N GLY A 144 8.89 43.65 -39.30
CA GLY A 144 10.29 44.10 -39.30
C GLY A 144 11.42 43.09 -39.50
N ASP A 145 11.21 41.79 -39.73
CA ASP A 145 12.34 40.87 -39.94
C ASP A 145 12.59 40.60 -41.45
N PRO A 146 13.71 41.08 -42.03
CA PRO A 146 14.01 40.90 -43.45
C PRO A 146 14.41 39.46 -43.77
N ALA A 147 13.80 38.90 -44.81
CA ALA A 147 14.11 37.56 -45.32
C ALA A 147 15.58 37.48 -45.77
N ALA A 148 16.40 36.74 -45.01
CA ALA A 148 17.74 36.37 -45.41
C ALA A 148 17.71 35.13 -46.31
N GLY A 149 18.07 35.33 -47.57
CA GLY A 149 19.05 34.48 -48.24
C GLY A 149 18.63 33.07 -48.67
N HIS A 150 18.04 33.01 -49.86
CA HIS A 150 18.31 32.01 -50.89
C HIS A 150 19.70 31.36 -50.80
N LEU A 151 19.74 30.04 -50.64
CA LEU A 151 20.90 29.20 -50.96
C LEU A 151 20.41 27.98 -51.73
N ASP A 152 20.33 28.17 -53.05
CA ASP A 152 20.46 27.08 -54.01
C ASP A 152 21.87 26.47 -53.96
N ASP A 153 21.95 25.22 -54.41
CA ASP A 153 23.12 24.51 -54.91
C ASP A 153 24.22 24.06 -53.92
N LEU A 154 24.11 22.80 -53.47
CA LEU A 154 25.22 21.85 -53.67
C LEU A 154 24.73 20.40 -53.77
N GLN A 155 24.11 20.09 -54.92
CA GLN A 155 24.25 18.76 -55.48
C GLN A 155 25.67 18.64 -56.03
N ARG A 156 26.41 17.56 -55.74
CA ARG A 156 27.13 16.72 -56.71
C ARG A 156 27.97 15.59 -56.07
N PRO A 157 28.29 14.54 -56.85
CA PRO A 157 28.54 13.16 -56.43
C PRO A 157 30.02 12.74 -56.52
N GLY A 158 30.33 11.50 -56.12
CA GLY A 158 31.55 10.78 -56.50
C GLY A 158 32.50 10.53 -55.34
#